data_AF-A0A6L3VSM9-F1
#
_entry.id   AF-A0A6L3VSM9-F1
#
_cell.length_a   1.000
_cell.length_b   1.000
_cell.length_c   1.000
_cell.angle_alpha   90.00
_cell.angle_beta   90.00
_cell.angle_gamma   90.00
#
_symmetry.space_group_name_H-M   'P 1'
#
loop_
_entity.id
_entity.type
_entity.pdbx_description
1 polymer ?
#
loop_
_entity_poly.entity_id
_entity_poly.type
_entity_poly.pdbx_seq_one_letter_code
_entity_poly.pdbx_strand_id
1 'polypeptide(L)'
;MQQAATRIEDSANIVKGLQSQLESHKSSLMSGWAGNAAVSFDRVFNEFQTEMNKVRTALDGMHQKLTHTKITYESTEQEQTDAVNKINQLLNGGT
;
A
#
# COMPACT_ATOMS: atom_id res chain seq x y z
N MET A 1 -12.98 1.20 6.35
CA MET A 1 -11.76 0.36 6.19
C MET A 1 -11.46 0.04 4.74
N GLN A 2 -12.36 -0.66 4.03
CA GLN A 2 -12.13 -1.05 2.63
C GLN A 2 -11.89 0.14 1.69
N GLN A 3 -12.70 1.20 1.79
CA GLN A 3 -12.50 2.41 0.97
C GLN A 3 -11.15 3.11 1.25
N ALA A 4 -10.65 3.06 2.49
CA ALA A 4 -9.35 3.61 2.83
C ALA A 4 -8.21 2.76 2.24
N ALA A 5 -8.33 1.42 2.32
CA ALA A 5 -7.38 0.50 1.70
C ALA A 5 -7.29 0.72 0.18
N THR A 6 -8.43 0.81 -0.50
CA THR A 6 -8.48 1.10 -1.96
C THR A 6 -7.80 2.42 -2.29
N ARG A 7 -8.09 3.50 -1.54
CA ARG A 7 -7.44 4.80 -1.80
C ARG A 7 -5.91 4.76 -1.60
N ILE A 8 -5.42 3.99 -0.63
CA ILE A 8 -3.99 3.83 -0.40
C ILE A 8 -3.34 3.03 -1.53
N GLU A 9 -4.00 1.95 -1.98
CA GLU A 9 -3.57 1.17 -3.14
C GLU A 9 -3.51 2.02 -4.41
N ASP A 10 -4.55 2.81 -4.69
CA ASP A 10 -4.59 3.75 -5.82
C ASP A 10 -3.43 4.75 -5.75
N SER A 11 -3.18 5.31 -4.57
CA SER A 11 -2.08 6.27 -4.35
C SER A 11 -0.71 5.61 -4.56
N ALA A 12 -0.52 4.38 -4.08
CA ALA A 12 0.71 3.61 -4.29
C ALA A 12 0.96 3.33 -5.77
N ASN A 13 -0.10 2.99 -6.52
CA ASN A 13 -0.04 2.78 -7.96
C ASN A 13 0.31 4.06 -8.72
N ILE A 14 -0.25 5.20 -8.34
CA ILE A 14 0.09 6.52 -8.92
C ILE A 14 1.56 6.84 -8.67
N VAL A 15 2.03 6.73 -7.42
CA VAL A 15 3.43 6.97 -7.03
C VAL A 15 4.38 6.10 -7.86
N LYS A 16 4.08 4.81 -7.99
CA LYS A 16 4.85 3.87 -8.81
C LYS A 16 4.86 4.28 -10.29
N GLY A 17 3.72 4.68 -10.84
CA GLY A 17 3.61 5.16 -12.22
C GLY A 17 4.48 6.39 -12.48
N LEU A 18 4.46 7.37 -11.57
CA LEU A 18 5.29 8.57 -11.65
C LEU A 18 6.79 8.23 -11.59
N GLN A 19 7.20 7.30 -10.71
CA GLN A 19 8.60 6.82 -10.65
C GLN A 19 9.04 6.21 -11.98
N SER A 20 8.21 5.34 -12.59
CA SER A 20 8.54 4.70 -13.86
C SER A 20 8.65 5.71 -15.02
N GLN A 21 7.75 6.69 -15.08
CA GLN A 21 7.81 7.75 -16.09
C GLN A 21 9.08 8.59 -15.92
N LEU A 22 9.39 8.98 -14.68
CA LEU A 22 10.56 9.77 -14.37
C LEU A 22 11.87 9.04 -14.73
N GLU A 23 11.96 7.73 -14.47
CA GLU A 23 13.09 6.88 -14.88
C GLU A 23 13.24 6.82 -16.41
N SER A 24 12.13 6.68 -17.13
CA SER A 24 12.14 6.71 -18.60
C SER A 24 12.64 8.05 -19.15
N HIS A 25 12.15 9.16 -18.58
CA HIS A 25 12.60 10.50 -18.98
C HIS A 25 14.08 10.72 -18.66
N LYS A 26 14.58 10.27 -17.50
CA LYS A 26 16.02 10.30 -17.18
C LYS A 26 16.82 9.51 -18.20
N SER A 27 16.43 8.28 -18.51
CA SER A 27 17.16 7.43 -19.46
C SER A 27 17.27 8.10 -20.83
N SER A 28 16.19 8.70 -21.32
CA SER A 28 16.19 9.46 -22.57
C SER A 28 17.11 10.68 -22.50
N LEU A 29 17.01 11.47 -21.43
CA LEU A 29 17.83 12.67 -21.22
C LEU A 29 19.33 12.34 -21.13
N MET A 30 19.69 11.30 -20.37
CA MET A 30 21.08 10.90 -20.13
C MET A 30 21.74 10.25 -21.36
N SER A 31 20.97 9.78 -22.35
CA SER A 31 21.51 9.11 -23.55
C SER A 31 22.44 10.00 -24.39
N GLY A 32 22.25 11.33 -24.35
CA GLY A 32 23.10 12.30 -25.04
C GLY A 32 23.66 13.39 -24.13
N TRP A 33 23.34 13.36 -22.82
CA TRP A 33 23.75 14.38 -21.87
C TRP A 33 24.88 13.88 -20.97
N ALA A 34 26.09 14.37 -21.23
CA ALA A 34 27.28 14.04 -20.45
C ALA A 34 27.92 15.29 -19.83
N GLY A 35 28.66 15.11 -18.73
CA GLY A 35 29.40 16.16 -18.04
C GLY A 35 28.90 16.43 -16.61
N ASN A 36 29.47 17.46 -15.97
CA ASN A 36 29.22 17.76 -14.55
C ASN A 36 27.73 18.01 -14.21
N ALA A 37 26.96 18.55 -15.16
CA ALA A 37 25.53 18.75 -14.98
C ALA A 37 24.76 17.42 -14.91
N ALA A 38 25.11 16.45 -15.75
CA ALA A 38 24.52 15.12 -15.76
C ALA A 38 24.82 14.36 -14.45
N VAL A 39 26.03 14.50 -13.91
CA VAL A 39 26.41 13.90 -12.61
C VAL A 39 25.60 14.52 -11.45
N SER A 40 25.43 15.84 -11.44
CA SER A 40 24.64 16.51 -10.41
C SER A 40 23.16 16.16 -10.51
N PHE A 41 22.61 16.09 -11.72
CA PHE A 41 21.25 15.62 -11.94
C PHE A 41 21.05 14.18 -11.48
N ASP A 42 21.97 13.27 -11.81
CA ASP A 42 21.91 11.87 -11.39
C ASP A 42 21.87 11.73 -9.86
N ARG A 43 22.67 12.54 -9.13
CA ARG A 43 22.64 12.57 -7.66
C ARG A 43 21.26 12.95 -7.12
N VAL A 44 20.72 14.08 -7.56
CA VAL A 44 19.40 14.56 -7.12
C VAL A 44 18.30 13.56 -7.49
N PHE A 45 18.42 12.95 -8.65
CA PHE A 45 17.49 11.92 -9.08
C PHE A 45 17.52 10.69 -8.16
N ASN A 46 18.71 10.23 -7.78
CA ASN A 46 18.86 9.07 -6.89
C ASN A 46 18.34 9.38 -5.48
N GLU A 47 18.54 10.61 -4.98
CA GLU A 47 17.93 11.09 -3.74
C GLU A 47 16.41 11.09 -3.84
N PHE A 48 15.85 11.62 -4.92
CA PHE A 48 14.40 11.62 -5.16
C PHE A 48 13.84 10.19 -5.20
N GLN A 49 14.48 9.26 -5.91
CA GLN A 49 14.06 7.86 -5.95
C GLN A 49 14.12 7.21 -4.57
N THR A 50 15.11 7.56 -3.76
CA THR A 50 15.23 7.08 -2.37
C THR A 50 14.05 7.53 -1.53
N GLU A 51 13.69 8.81 -1.57
CA GLU A 51 12.54 9.32 -0.82
C GLU A 51 11.21 8.75 -1.33
N MET A 52 11.05 8.62 -2.65
CA MET A 52 9.84 8.02 -3.23
C MET A 52 9.68 6.54 -2.85
N ASN A 53 10.78 5.80 -2.73
CA ASN A 53 10.74 4.43 -2.23
C ASN A 53 10.29 4.36 -0.76
N LYS A 54 10.66 5.34 0.07
CA LYS A 54 10.15 5.43 1.45
C LYS A 54 8.65 5.69 1.46
N VAL A 55 8.17 6.62 0.65
CA VAL A 55 6.74 6.92 0.50
C VAL A 55 5.97 5.67 0.07
N ARG A 56 6.45 4.96 -0.96
CA ARG A 56 5.81 3.72 -1.43
C ARG A 56 5.77 2.64 -0.35
N THR A 57 6.89 2.41 0.33
CA THR A 57 6.97 1.45 1.44
C THR A 57 5.99 1.78 2.56
N ALA A 58 5.82 3.06 2.89
CA ALA A 58 4.86 3.50 3.89
C ALA A 58 3.40 3.27 3.44
N LEU A 59 3.08 3.55 2.17
CA LEU A 59 1.76 3.28 1.58
C LEU A 59 1.43 1.78 1.61
N ASP A 60 2.37 0.94 1.16
CA ASP A 60 2.21 -0.52 1.18
C ASP A 60 1.99 -1.04 2.61
N GLY A 61 2.77 -0.54 3.57
CA GLY A 61 2.63 -0.90 4.98
C GLY A 61 1.29 -0.46 5.59
N MET A 62 0.76 0.70 5.21
CA MET A 62 -0.57 1.14 5.62
C MET A 62 -1.67 0.28 4.99
N HIS A 63 -1.55 -0.05 3.71
CA HIS A 63 -2.49 -0.94 3.03
C HIS A 63 -2.56 -2.32 3.69
N GLN A 64 -1.41 -2.93 3.98
CA GLN A 64 -1.33 -4.21 4.70
C GLN A 64 -2.02 -4.14 6.06
N LYS A 65 -1.78 -3.09 6.84
CA LYS A 65 -2.43 -2.90 8.15
C LYS A 65 -3.94 -2.79 8.03
N LEU A 66 -4.45 -1.99 7.09
CA LEU A 66 -5.91 -1.83 6.90
C LEU A 66 -6.58 -3.14 6.48
N THR A 67 -5.95 -3.90 5.59
CA THR A 67 -6.45 -5.20 5.14
C THR A 67 -6.41 -6.22 6.28
N HIS A 68 -5.34 -6.24 7.07
CA HIS A 68 -5.25 -7.09 8.25
C HIS A 68 -6.33 -6.75 9.27
N THR A 69 -6.52 -5.46 9.59
CA THR A 69 -7.58 -5.06 10.53
C THR A 69 -8.96 -5.45 10.00
N LYS A 70 -9.23 -5.33 8.70
CA LYS A 70 -10.49 -5.80 8.10
C LYS A 70 -10.70 -7.30 8.38
N ILE A 71 -9.69 -8.13 8.11
CA ILE A 71 -9.75 -9.59 8.34
C ILE A 71 -10.00 -9.91 9.82
N THR A 72 -9.32 -9.21 10.73
CA THR A 72 -9.50 -9.41 12.18
C THR A 72 -10.92 -9.08 12.60
N TYR A 73 -11.48 -7.94 12.15
CA TYR A 73 -12.86 -7.58 12.47
C TYR A 73 -13.86 -8.61 11.94
N GLU A 74 -13.71 -9.06 10.69
CA GLU A 74 -14.58 -10.08 10.09
C GLU A 74 -14.51 -11.41 10.86
N SER A 75 -13.31 -11.83 11.29
CA SER A 75 -13.13 -13.04 12.12
C SER A 75 -13.80 -12.90 13.48
N THR A 76 -13.62 -11.76 14.17
CA THR A 76 -14.21 -11.51 15.48
C THR A 76 -15.74 -11.46 15.43
N GLU A 77 -16.32 -10.82 14.40
CA GLU A 77 -17.78 -10.81 14.21
C GLU A 77 -18.34 -12.21 13.93
N GLN A 78 -17.63 -13.01 13.13
CA GLN A 78 -18.02 -14.39 12.84
C GLN A 78 -17.97 -15.25 14.10
N GLU A 79 -16.89 -15.17 14.88
CA GLU A 79 -16.74 -15.89 16.15
C GLU A 79 -17.84 -15.52 17.16
N GLN A 80 -18.18 -14.22 17.25
CA GLN A 80 -19.25 -13.76 18.12
C GLN A 80 -20.62 -14.27 17.66
N THR A 81 -20.87 -14.24 16.36
CA THR A 81 -22.12 -14.76 15.76
C THR A 81 -22.25 -16.27 16.01
N ASP A 82 -21.18 -17.03 15.83
CA ASP A 82 -21.16 -18.47 16.07
C ASP A 82 -21.37 -18.81 17.55
N ALA A 83 -20.75 -18.03 18.46
CA ALA A 83 -20.96 -18.18 19.89
C ALA A 83 -22.42 -17.90 20.29
N VAL A 84 -23.02 -16.83 19.77
CA VAL A 84 -24.43 -16.49 20.00
C VAL A 84 -25.35 -17.58 19.44
N ASN A 85 -25.10 -18.07 18.23
CA ASN A 85 -25.87 -19.15 17.62
C ASN A 85 -25.81 -20.42 18.45
N LYS A 86 -24.63 -20.77 18.97
CA LYS A 86 -24.43 -21.92 19.86
C LYS A 86 -25.21 -21.76 21.17
N ILE A 87 -25.21 -20.57 21.77
CA ILE A 87 -26.01 -20.26 22.97
C ILE A 87 -27.51 -20.41 22.66
N ASN A 88 -27.98 -19.83 21.56
CA ASN A 88 -29.39 -19.93 21.16
C ASN A 88 -29.83 -21.38 20.90
N GLN A 89 -28.97 -22.21 20.31
CA GLN A 89 -29.24 -23.64 20.13
C GLN A 89 -29.34 -24.38 21.48
N LEU A 90 -28.47 -24.07 22.43
CA LEU A 90 -28.52 -24.66 23.77
C LEU A 90 -29.77 -24.22 24.56
N LEU A 91 -30.16 -22.95 24.44
CA LEU A 91 -31.36 -22.41 25.10
C LEU A 91 -32.65 -22.97 24.49
N ASN A 92 -32.71 -23.12 23.16
CA ASN A 92 -33.90 -23.61 22.46
C ASN A 92 -34.01 -25.14 22.42
N GLY A 93 -32.92 -25.87 22.66
CA GLY A 93 -32.91 -27.34 22.75
C GLY A 93 -33.07 -27.89 24.18
N GLY A 94 -33.21 -27.01 25.18
CA GLY A 94 -33.29 -27.36 26.60
C GLY A 94 -34.71 -27.54 27.18
N THR A 95 -35.74 -27.63 26.33
CA THR A 95 -37.14 -27.95 26.72
C THR A 95 -37.61 -29.20 26.00
#